data_AF-A0A3C0QYQ6-F1
#
_entry.id   AF-A0A3C0QYQ6-F1
#
_cell.length_a   1.000
_cell.length_b   1.000
_cell.length_c   1.000
_cell.angle_alpha   90.00
_cell.angle_beta   90.00
_cell.angle_gamma   90.00
#
_symmetry.space_group_name_H-M   'P 1'
#
loop_
_entity.id
_entity.type
_entity.pdbx_description
1 polymer ?
#
loop_
_entity_poly.entity_id
_entity_poly.type
_entity_poly.pdbx_seq_one_letter_code
_entity_poly.pdbx_strand_id
1 'polypeptide(L)'
;MKTMKNESNVIGTVKFDEIPTAVVCPDVQTRFGVLQTSPTKKCFSNSIYANLGKYLLMAVFLSSIFIATSCGEDEKDTPFTLLTGPVWVSDSLLVNGLDASGVGQPLANFRGEARFLQDGTGIFAGFTGTWRFAQNDTRLIIESPDFPIPITTQVVELSRADLKISTEVPNPLLPGTNMRIRMTFKSRW
;
A
#
# COMPACT_ATOMS: atom_id res chain seq x y z
N MET A 1 32.28 -8.08 31.89
CA MET A 1 31.82 -7.20 30.80
C MET A 1 30.48 -6.62 31.23
N LYS A 2 30.39 -5.29 31.33
CA LYS A 2 29.34 -4.55 32.07
C LYS A 2 27.98 -4.59 31.37
N THR A 3 26.94 -4.83 32.16
CA THR A 3 25.52 -4.55 31.92
C THR A 3 25.22 -3.05 31.96
N MET A 4 24.36 -2.54 31.07
CA MET A 4 23.67 -1.24 31.15
C MET A 4 22.17 -1.51 30.96
N LYS A 5 21.25 -1.36 31.95
CA LYS A 5 20.57 -0.15 32.50
C LYS A 5 20.10 0.82 31.39
N ASN A 6 18.79 0.89 31.07
CA ASN A 6 17.67 1.55 31.78
C ASN A 6 17.74 3.08 31.70
N GLU A 7 16.76 3.69 31.04
CA GLU A 7 16.20 4.99 31.44
C GLU A 7 14.85 5.24 30.75
N SER A 8 13.87 5.55 31.60
CA SER A 8 12.52 6.02 31.32
C SER A 8 12.41 7.49 31.77
N ASN A 9 11.22 8.11 31.57
CA ASN A 9 10.76 9.43 32.07
C ASN A 9 11.01 10.60 31.07
N VAL A 10 10.15 11.61 30.81
CA VAL A 10 9.26 12.41 31.69
C VAL A 10 8.16 13.12 30.87
N ILE A 11 6.89 12.90 31.25
CA ILE A 11 5.82 13.85 31.66
C ILE A 11 5.83 15.29 31.10
N GLY A 12 4.71 15.67 30.47
CA GLY A 12 4.28 17.07 30.30
C GLY A 12 2.78 17.21 30.59
N THR A 13 2.43 17.67 31.78
CA THR A 13 1.09 18.09 32.21
C THR A 13 0.83 19.54 31.84
N VAL A 14 -0.33 19.86 31.28
CA VAL A 14 -0.86 21.24 31.24
C VAL A 14 -2.25 21.25 31.87
N LYS A 15 -2.45 22.20 32.79
CA LYS A 15 -3.63 22.40 33.63
C LYS A 15 -4.74 23.15 32.90
N PHE A 16 -5.93 22.96 33.48
CA PHE A 16 -7.24 23.59 33.28
C PHE A 16 -7.23 25.12 33.27
N ASP A 17 -8.17 25.69 32.50
CA ASP A 17 -8.83 26.96 32.82
C ASP A 17 -10.34 26.87 32.56
N GLU A 18 -11.05 27.74 33.25
CA GLU A 18 -12.39 27.60 33.81
C GLU A 18 -13.56 27.90 32.86
N ILE A 19 -14.72 27.37 33.28
CA ILE A 19 -16.08 27.66 32.80
C ILE A 19 -16.53 29.05 33.30
N PRO A 20 -17.39 29.76 32.54
CA PRO A 20 -18.59 30.30 33.19
C PRO A 20 -19.85 29.98 32.36
N THR A 21 -20.76 29.17 32.90
CA THR A 21 -21.97 29.52 33.68
C THR A 21 -23.12 30.11 32.88
N ALA A 22 -24.25 29.43 33.04
CA ALA A 22 -25.55 29.71 32.48
C ALA A 22 -26.04 31.14 32.76
N VAL A 23 -26.64 31.76 31.74
CA VAL A 23 -27.48 32.94 31.92
C VAL A 23 -28.89 32.46 32.21
N VAL A 24 -29.24 32.55 33.49
CA VAL A 24 -30.59 32.42 34.03
C VAL A 24 -31.35 33.71 33.72
N CYS A 25 -32.53 33.60 33.12
CA CYS A 25 -33.49 34.70 33.01
C CYS A 25 -34.13 34.98 34.37
N PRO A 26 -34.14 36.23 34.87
CA PRO A 26 -35.10 36.64 35.89
C PRO A 26 -36.36 37.21 35.23
N ASP A 27 -37.47 36.52 35.46
CA ASP A 27 -38.81 37.06 35.38
C ASP A 27 -39.04 37.89 36.65
N VAL A 28 -39.26 39.20 36.53
CA VAL A 28 -39.71 40.06 37.63
C VAL A 28 -40.80 41.00 37.13
N GLN A 29 -41.99 40.69 37.61
CA GLN A 29 -43.22 41.46 37.50
C GLN A 29 -43.40 42.21 38.84
N THR A 30 -43.56 43.54 38.85
CA THR A 30 -44.68 44.27 39.52
C THR A 30 -44.52 45.81 39.59
N ARG A 31 -45.60 46.48 39.14
CA ARG A 31 -46.26 47.74 39.63
C ARG A 31 -45.44 49.06 39.65
N PHE A 32 -45.93 50.27 39.31
CA PHE A 32 -47.22 50.97 39.54
C PHE A 32 -47.31 52.25 38.65
N GLY A 33 -48.51 52.61 38.15
CA GLY A 33 -49.00 53.98 37.78
C GLY A 33 -48.28 54.74 36.64
N VAL A 34 -48.88 55.54 35.73
CA VAL A 34 -50.17 56.26 35.60
C VAL A 34 -50.35 56.64 34.10
N LEU A 35 -51.61 56.58 33.63
CA LEU A 35 -52.27 57.25 32.47
C LEU A 35 -51.46 57.69 31.23
N GLN A 36 -51.83 57.20 30.04
CA GLN A 36 -52.45 58.00 28.95
C GLN A 36 -52.74 57.16 27.69
N THR A 37 -53.61 57.71 26.85
CA THR A 37 -54.43 57.15 25.78
C THR A 37 -53.70 56.75 24.47
N SER A 38 -54.18 55.65 23.83
CA SER A 38 -54.37 55.33 22.37
C SER A 38 -53.78 56.24 21.26
N PRO A 39 -53.54 55.82 19.99
CA PRO A 39 -53.38 54.49 19.36
C PRO A 39 -52.15 54.38 18.40
N THR A 40 -51.99 53.20 17.79
CA THR A 40 -51.20 52.85 16.58
C THR A 40 -49.67 52.78 16.71
N LYS A 41 -49.12 51.62 16.34
CA LYS A 41 -48.10 51.48 15.27
C LYS A 41 -47.83 50.00 14.97
N LYS A 42 -48.16 49.60 13.73
CA LYS A 42 -47.57 48.44 13.06
C LYS A 42 -46.07 48.68 12.89
N CYS A 43 -45.24 47.78 13.40
CA CYS A 43 -43.85 47.56 13.04
C CYS A 43 -43.57 46.09 13.44
N PHE A 44 -42.87 45.23 12.71
CA PHE A 44 -42.11 45.37 11.48
C PHE A 44 -41.87 43.93 10.97
N SER A 45 -42.13 43.72 9.68
CA SER A 45 -41.40 42.79 8.78
C SER A 45 -40.92 41.43 9.33
N ASN A 46 -41.70 40.39 9.06
CA ASN A 46 -41.18 39.04 8.84
C ASN A 46 -40.34 39.04 7.56
N SER A 47 -39.05 39.35 7.62
CA SER A 47 -38.16 39.22 6.45
C SER A 47 -36.69 39.04 6.85
N ILE A 48 -36.39 37.95 7.55
CA ILE A 48 -34.99 37.49 7.74
C ILE A 48 -34.83 36.02 7.28
N TYR A 49 -35.91 35.25 7.24
CA TYR A 49 -35.86 33.82 6.93
C TYR A 49 -35.70 33.45 5.43
N ALA A 50 -35.76 34.41 4.51
CA ALA A 50 -35.75 34.11 3.07
C ALA A 50 -34.35 33.84 2.48
N ASN A 51 -33.26 34.27 3.14
CA ASN A 51 -31.90 34.11 2.63
C ASN A 51 -31.06 33.09 3.42
N LEU A 52 -31.43 32.76 4.66
CA LEU A 52 -30.66 31.85 5.50
C LEU A 52 -30.64 30.40 4.97
N GLY A 53 -31.73 29.95 4.36
CA GLY A 53 -31.84 28.59 3.80
C GLY A 53 -30.95 28.34 2.57
N LYS A 54 -30.67 29.38 1.76
CA LYS A 54 -29.83 29.25 0.55
C LYS A 54 -28.35 29.07 0.90
N TYR A 55 -27.86 29.81 1.90
CA TYR A 55 -26.47 29.67 2.37
C TYR A 55 -26.26 28.37 3.17
N LEU A 56 -27.29 27.92 3.91
CA LEU A 56 -27.25 26.64 4.60
C LEU A 56 -27.19 25.45 3.62
N LEU A 57 -27.94 25.50 2.52
CA LEU A 57 -27.89 24.48 1.47
C LEU A 57 -26.56 24.49 0.71
N MET A 58 -25.98 25.67 0.41
CA MET A 58 -24.65 25.75 -0.20
C MET A 58 -23.55 25.22 0.73
N ALA A 59 -23.60 25.52 2.03
CA ALA A 59 -22.60 25.05 2.99
C ALA A 59 -22.58 23.51 3.11
N VAL A 60 -23.76 22.87 3.07
CA VAL A 60 -23.87 21.40 3.09
C VAL A 60 -23.29 20.78 1.81
N PHE A 61 -23.58 21.36 0.65
CA PHE A 61 -23.07 20.89 -0.65
C PHE A 61 -21.55 21.04 -0.78
N LEU A 62 -20.98 22.15 -0.29
CA LEU A 62 -19.53 22.36 -0.27
C LEU A 62 -18.80 21.42 0.70
N SER A 63 -19.43 21.03 1.82
CA SER A 63 -18.84 20.06 2.75
C SER A 63 -18.80 18.64 2.17
N SER A 64 -19.77 18.25 1.33
CA SER A 64 -19.80 16.92 0.71
C SER A 64 -18.73 16.68 -0.35
N ILE A 65 -18.17 17.73 -0.94
CA ILE A 65 -17.14 17.61 -2.00
C ILE A 65 -15.77 17.25 -1.41
N PHE A 66 -15.51 17.59 -0.14
CA PHE A 66 -14.21 17.37 0.51
C PHE A 66 -13.94 15.93 0.95
N ILE A 67 -14.95 15.05 0.96
CA ILE A 67 -14.79 13.66 1.45
C ILE A 67 -14.35 12.71 0.32
N ALA A 68 -14.41 13.13 -0.96
CA ALA A 68 -14.14 12.26 -2.10
C ALA A 68 -12.65 12.14 -2.49
N THR A 69 -11.72 12.82 -1.80
CA THR A 69 -10.29 12.84 -2.17
C THR A 69 -9.37 12.04 -1.25
N SER A 70 -9.90 11.27 -0.29
CA SER A 70 -9.09 10.47 0.64
C SER A 70 -8.88 9.02 0.17
N CYS A 71 -8.57 8.80 -1.11
CA CYS A 71 -8.17 7.48 -1.61
C CYS A 71 -6.83 7.60 -2.34
N GLY A 72 -5.78 7.83 -1.55
CA GLY A 72 -4.41 7.47 -1.91
C GLY A 72 -3.96 6.49 -0.84
N GLU A 73 -4.35 5.23 -0.98
CA GLU A 73 -3.70 4.18 -0.19
C GLU A 73 -2.29 4.04 -0.77
N ASP A 74 -1.26 4.34 0.03
CA ASP A 74 0.10 3.96 -0.28
C ASP A 74 0.12 2.44 -0.41
N GLU A 75 0.01 1.94 -1.64
CA GLU A 75 -0.06 0.51 -1.94
C GLU A 75 1.24 -0.12 -1.45
N LYS A 76 1.14 -0.88 -0.34
CA LYS A 76 2.29 -1.58 0.21
C LYS A 76 2.75 -2.60 -0.81
N ASP A 77 4.04 -2.58 -1.12
CA ASP A 77 4.67 -3.55 -2.00
C ASP A 77 4.47 -4.97 -1.43
N THR A 78 3.55 -5.73 -2.02
CA THR A 78 3.38 -7.16 -1.74
C THR A 78 4.30 -7.96 -2.66
N PRO A 79 4.70 -9.19 -2.29
CA PRO A 79 5.46 -10.06 -3.20
C PRO A 79 4.79 -10.21 -4.58
N PHE A 80 3.46 -10.28 -4.61
CA PHE A 80 2.70 -10.33 -5.85
C PHE A 80 2.84 -9.08 -6.70
N THR A 81 2.64 -7.89 -6.12
CA THR A 81 2.76 -6.62 -6.86
C THR A 81 4.20 -6.34 -7.29
N LEU A 82 5.19 -6.69 -6.45
CA LEU A 82 6.60 -6.61 -6.80
C LEU A 82 6.96 -7.50 -7.98
N LEU A 83 6.50 -8.75 -7.98
CA LEU A 83 6.83 -9.71 -9.05
C LEU A 83 6.14 -9.36 -10.38
N THR A 84 4.89 -8.89 -10.32
CA THR A 84 4.05 -8.67 -11.52
C THR A 84 4.16 -7.27 -12.13
N GLY A 85 4.76 -6.31 -11.41
CA GLY A 85 4.88 -4.93 -11.86
C GLY A 85 5.86 -4.75 -13.04
N PRO A 86 7.15 -5.06 -12.87
CA PRO A 86 8.16 -4.77 -13.88
C PRO A 86 8.35 -5.90 -14.90
N VAL A 87 9.08 -5.59 -15.97
CA VAL A 87 9.74 -6.60 -16.79
C VAL A 87 11.10 -6.91 -16.17
N TRP A 88 11.41 -8.18 -15.97
CA TRP A 88 12.65 -8.66 -15.36
C TRP A 88 13.67 -8.99 -16.45
N VAL A 89 14.82 -8.34 -16.44
CA VAL A 89 15.90 -8.57 -17.42
C VAL A 89 17.02 -9.37 -16.76
N SER A 90 17.47 -10.45 -17.40
CA SER A 90 18.54 -11.30 -16.87
C SER A 90 19.84 -10.51 -16.65
N ASP A 91 20.40 -10.59 -15.45
CA ASP A 91 21.64 -9.92 -15.05
C ASP A 91 22.78 -10.92 -14.84
N SER A 92 22.59 -11.89 -13.94
CA SER A 92 23.56 -12.97 -13.70
C SER A 92 22.91 -14.34 -13.67
N LEU A 93 23.53 -15.32 -14.33
CA LEU A 93 23.07 -16.70 -14.43
C LEU A 93 24.21 -17.63 -14.02
N LEU A 94 24.16 -18.13 -12.79
CA LEU A 94 25.25 -18.88 -12.18
C LEU A 94 24.88 -20.35 -11.98
N VAL A 95 25.83 -21.24 -12.28
CA VAL A 95 25.81 -22.65 -11.89
C VAL A 95 27.02 -22.90 -11.00
N ASN A 96 26.79 -23.34 -9.76
CA ASN A 96 27.83 -23.55 -8.75
C ASN A 96 28.72 -22.31 -8.53
N GLY A 97 28.15 -21.11 -8.72
CA GLY A 97 28.86 -19.83 -8.58
C GLY A 97 29.64 -19.38 -9.81
N LEU A 98 29.67 -20.17 -10.89
CA LEU A 98 30.30 -19.82 -12.16
C LEU A 98 29.26 -19.36 -13.17
N ASP A 99 29.61 -18.39 -14.01
CA ASP A 99 28.72 -17.93 -15.09
C ASP A 99 28.41 -19.06 -16.07
N ALA A 100 27.12 -19.29 -16.28
CA ALA A 100 26.57 -20.31 -17.17
C ALA A 100 25.65 -19.68 -18.23
N SER A 101 25.77 -18.38 -18.49
CA SER A 101 25.02 -17.63 -19.49
C SER A 101 25.58 -17.74 -20.92
N GLY A 102 26.76 -18.34 -21.10
CA GLY A 102 27.42 -18.45 -22.41
C GLY A 102 26.68 -19.38 -23.38
N VAL A 103 26.92 -19.23 -24.69
CA VAL A 103 26.36 -20.14 -25.71
C VAL A 103 26.80 -21.58 -25.43
N GLY A 104 25.84 -22.51 -25.43
CA GLY A 104 26.08 -23.93 -25.13
C GLY A 104 26.17 -24.27 -23.63
N GLN A 105 26.06 -23.28 -22.74
CA GLN A 105 25.99 -23.51 -21.30
C GLN A 105 24.57 -23.82 -20.84
N PRO A 106 24.38 -24.45 -19.66
CA PRO A 106 23.06 -24.87 -19.17
C PRO A 106 22.03 -23.75 -19.04
N LEU A 107 22.46 -22.51 -18.78
CA LEU A 107 21.57 -21.37 -18.59
C LEU A 107 21.54 -20.42 -19.79
N ALA A 108 22.09 -20.81 -20.94
CA ALA A 108 22.11 -19.98 -22.15
C ALA A 108 20.70 -19.49 -22.55
N ASN A 109 19.73 -20.40 -22.49
CA ASN A 109 18.34 -20.12 -22.86
C ASN A 109 17.58 -19.37 -21.76
N PHE A 110 18.17 -19.19 -20.57
CA PHE A 110 17.56 -18.40 -19.50
C PHE A 110 17.96 -16.92 -19.56
N ARG A 111 18.61 -16.51 -20.66
CA ARG A 111 18.89 -15.10 -20.96
C ARG A 111 17.69 -14.42 -21.60
N GLY A 112 17.50 -13.16 -21.22
CA GLY A 112 16.48 -12.31 -21.81
C GLY A 112 15.53 -11.77 -20.76
N GLU A 113 14.26 -11.66 -21.15
CA GLU A 113 13.24 -11.00 -20.35
C GLU A 113 12.29 -12.03 -19.73
N ALA A 114 11.86 -11.74 -18.51
CA ALA A 114 10.80 -12.43 -17.82
C ALA A 114 9.71 -11.43 -17.44
N ARG A 115 8.45 -11.82 -17.60
CA ARG A 115 7.28 -11.02 -17.24
C ARG A 115 6.25 -11.93 -16.61
N PHE A 116 5.84 -11.60 -15.40
CA PHE A 116 4.84 -12.32 -14.64
C PHE A 116 3.53 -11.53 -14.70
N LEU A 117 2.51 -12.07 -15.34
CA LEU A 117 1.20 -11.43 -15.47
C LEU A 117 0.32 -11.80 -14.27
N GLN A 118 -0.56 -10.87 -13.88
CA GLN A 118 -1.41 -11.01 -12.70
C GLN A 118 -2.41 -12.17 -12.79
N ASP A 119 -2.69 -12.68 -13.99
CA ASP A 119 -3.54 -13.85 -14.22
C ASP A 119 -2.83 -15.19 -13.95
N GLY A 120 -1.55 -15.15 -13.53
CA GLY A 120 -0.73 -16.34 -13.26
C GLY A 120 -0.05 -16.90 -14.52
N THR A 121 -0.13 -16.21 -15.66
CA THR A 121 0.64 -16.54 -16.87
C THR A 121 1.88 -15.66 -16.99
N GLY A 122 2.83 -16.03 -17.84
CA GLY A 122 4.01 -15.21 -18.03
C GLY A 122 4.98 -15.74 -19.06
N ILE A 123 6.02 -14.94 -19.26
CA ILE A 123 7.20 -15.30 -20.04
C ILE A 123 8.38 -15.38 -19.07
N PHE A 124 9.22 -16.39 -19.22
CA PHE A 124 10.43 -16.55 -18.42
C PHE A 124 11.59 -16.85 -19.37
N ALA A 125 12.42 -15.85 -19.65
CA ALA A 125 13.57 -15.96 -20.55
C ALA A 125 13.22 -16.57 -21.93
N GLY A 126 12.10 -16.13 -22.50
CA GLY A 126 11.62 -16.62 -23.81
C GLY A 126 10.71 -17.84 -23.75
N PHE A 127 10.62 -18.54 -22.62
CA PHE A 127 9.65 -19.61 -22.43
C PHE A 127 8.30 -19.05 -21.97
N THR A 128 7.20 -19.56 -22.49
CA THR A 128 5.85 -19.15 -22.04
C THR A 128 5.28 -20.19 -21.10
N GLY A 129 4.57 -19.75 -20.06
CA GLY A 129 4.04 -20.67 -19.07
C GLY A 129 3.14 -20.02 -18.04
N THR A 130 2.88 -20.77 -16.98
CA THR A 130 2.21 -20.30 -15.78
C THR A 130 3.19 -20.21 -14.62
N TRP A 131 2.84 -19.40 -13.63
CA TRP A 131 3.64 -19.20 -12.44
C TRP A 131 2.74 -19.05 -11.23
N ARG A 132 3.28 -19.39 -10.06
CA ARG A 132 2.62 -19.14 -8.78
C ARG A 132 3.63 -19.12 -7.65
N PHE A 133 3.30 -18.36 -6.61
CA PHE A 133 3.98 -18.50 -5.34
C PHE A 133 3.60 -19.79 -4.62
N ALA A 134 4.51 -20.28 -3.79
CA ALA A 134 4.32 -21.41 -2.90
C ALA A 134 5.07 -21.19 -1.59
N GLN A 135 4.68 -21.92 -0.55
CA GLN A 135 5.31 -21.86 0.78
C GLN A 135 5.40 -20.42 1.32
N ASN A 136 4.25 -19.72 1.39
CA ASN A 136 4.16 -18.34 1.88
C ASN A 136 5.09 -17.38 1.11
N ASP A 137 5.01 -17.41 -0.23
CA ASP A 137 5.77 -16.54 -1.14
C ASP A 137 7.30 -16.69 -1.10
N THR A 138 7.81 -17.73 -0.44
CA THR A 138 9.25 -18.02 -0.40
C THR A 138 9.72 -18.86 -1.59
N ARG A 139 8.78 -19.44 -2.35
CA ARG A 139 9.07 -20.20 -3.57
C ARG A 139 8.26 -19.72 -4.75
N LEU A 140 8.89 -19.72 -5.92
CA LEU A 140 8.25 -19.46 -7.19
C LEU A 140 8.28 -20.75 -8.01
N ILE A 141 7.09 -21.22 -8.39
CA ILE A 141 6.90 -22.39 -9.24
C ILE A 141 6.56 -21.90 -10.64
N ILE A 142 7.30 -22.39 -11.63
CA ILE A 142 7.12 -22.06 -13.05
C ILE A 142 6.80 -23.35 -13.78
N GLU A 143 5.72 -23.35 -14.55
CA GLU A 143 5.24 -24.47 -15.35
C GLU A 143 5.19 -24.03 -16.81
N SER A 144 5.81 -24.77 -17.71
CA SER A 144 5.82 -24.45 -19.14
C SER A 144 5.73 -25.74 -19.95
N PRO A 145 5.05 -25.74 -21.11
CA PRO A 145 5.06 -26.88 -22.03
C PRO A 145 6.48 -27.29 -22.46
N ASP A 146 7.44 -26.37 -22.44
CA ASP A 146 8.84 -26.61 -22.79
C ASP A 146 9.60 -27.38 -21.70
N PHE A 147 9.05 -27.44 -20.47
CA PHE A 147 9.64 -28.16 -19.35
C PHE A 147 8.74 -29.32 -18.92
N PRO A 148 9.18 -30.59 -19.04
CA PRO A 148 8.36 -31.74 -18.66
C PRO A 148 8.07 -31.81 -17.15
N ILE A 149 8.81 -31.06 -16.34
CA ILE A 149 8.65 -30.98 -14.88
C ILE A 149 8.63 -29.51 -14.47
N PRO A 150 7.70 -29.09 -13.59
CA PRO A 150 7.67 -27.74 -13.03
C PRO A 150 9.00 -27.35 -12.37
N ILE A 151 9.49 -26.16 -12.69
CA ILE A 151 10.68 -25.60 -12.05
C ILE A 151 10.25 -24.95 -10.74
N THR A 152 10.68 -25.54 -9.62
CA THR A 152 10.50 -24.93 -8.30
C THR A 152 11.77 -24.19 -7.90
N THR A 153 11.65 -22.90 -7.64
CA THR A 153 12.75 -22.03 -7.22
C THR A 153 12.46 -21.41 -5.87
N GLN A 154 13.51 -21.15 -5.10
CA GLN A 154 13.45 -20.35 -3.88
C GLN A 154 13.67 -18.89 -4.22
N VAL A 155 12.82 -18.01 -3.70
CA VAL A 155 13.00 -16.56 -3.76
C VAL A 155 14.04 -16.17 -2.72
N VAL A 156 15.22 -15.77 -3.18
CA VAL A 156 16.32 -15.29 -2.34
C VAL A 156 16.16 -13.80 -2.06
N GLU A 157 15.71 -13.05 -3.06
CA GLU A 157 15.42 -11.62 -2.95
C GLU A 157 14.31 -11.26 -3.94
N LEU A 158 13.38 -10.43 -3.49
CA LEU A 158 12.37 -9.80 -4.33
C LEU A 158 12.16 -8.37 -3.84
N SER A 159 12.58 -7.41 -4.65
CA SER A 159 12.48 -5.97 -4.37
C SER A 159 12.05 -5.22 -5.62
N ARG A 160 11.90 -3.90 -5.54
CA ARG A 160 11.59 -3.06 -6.72
C ARG A 160 12.67 -3.11 -7.79
N ALA A 161 13.90 -3.50 -7.46
CA ALA A 161 15.06 -3.46 -8.35
C ALA A 161 15.55 -4.85 -8.77
N ASP A 162 15.37 -5.85 -7.90
CA ASP A 162 16.06 -7.13 -7.99
C ASP A 162 15.11 -8.30 -7.73
N LEU A 163 15.16 -9.29 -8.62
CA LEU A 163 14.58 -10.63 -8.44
C LEU A 163 15.73 -11.63 -8.45
N LYS A 164 15.98 -12.28 -7.31
CA LYS A 164 16.98 -13.33 -7.17
C LYS A 164 16.30 -14.62 -6.79
N ILE A 165 16.48 -15.64 -7.62
CA ILE A 165 15.93 -16.97 -7.39
C ILE A 165 17.04 -18.01 -7.43
N SER A 166 16.86 -19.08 -6.66
CA SER A 166 17.82 -20.18 -6.61
C SER A 166 17.10 -21.52 -6.66
N THR A 167 17.72 -22.50 -7.31
CA THR A 167 17.22 -23.88 -7.33
C THR A 167 18.38 -24.85 -7.33
N GLU A 168 18.13 -26.07 -6.91
CA GLU A 168 19.09 -27.15 -6.92
C GLU A 168 18.55 -28.28 -7.76
N VAL A 169 19.34 -28.71 -8.75
CA VAL A 169 18.97 -29.79 -9.68
C VAL A 169 20.06 -30.86 -9.67
N PRO A 170 19.73 -32.14 -9.90
CA PRO A 170 20.73 -33.19 -10.02
C PRO A 170 21.77 -32.87 -11.11
N ASN A 171 23.03 -33.18 -10.87
CA ASN A 171 24.10 -33.01 -11.84
C ASN A 171 24.11 -34.20 -12.84
N PRO A 172 23.88 -33.97 -14.14
CA PRO A 172 23.89 -35.04 -15.13
C PRO A 172 25.29 -35.60 -15.41
N LEU A 173 26.35 -34.83 -15.13
CA LEU A 173 27.75 -35.23 -15.36
C LEU A 173 28.37 -35.94 -14.15
N LEU A 174 27.85 -35.68 -12.95
CA LEU A 174 28.37 -36.22 -11.68
C LEU A 174 27.21 -36.80 -10.85
N PRO A 175 26.86 -38.08 -11.06
CA PRO A 175 25.79 -38.74 -10.33
C PRO A 175 25.97 -38.61 -8.81
N GLY A 176 24.88 -38.34 -8.09
CA GLY A 176 24.89 -38.17 -6.63
C GLY A 176 25.28 -36.76 -6.15
N THR A 177 25.56 -35.83 -7.06
CA THR A 177 25.77 -34.41 -6.72
C THR A 177 24.66 -33.53 -7.31
N ASN A 178 24.43 -32.37 -6.69
CA ASN A 178 23.51 -31.36 -7.20
C ASN A 178 24.28 -30.18 -7.77
N MET A 179 23.74 -29.58 -8.82
CA MET A 179 24.13 -28.26 -9.30
C MET A 179 23.25 -27.20 -8.64
N ARG A 180 23.87 -26.19 -8.05
CA ARG A 180 23.17 -25.02 -7.54
C ARG A 180 23.06 -23.97 -8.62
N ILE A 181 21.83 -23.66 -9.00
CA ILE A 181 21.50 -22.61 -9.95
C ILE A 181 21.11 -21.36 -9.19
N ARG A 182 21.62 -20.21 -9.61
CA ARG A 182 21.19 -18.89 -9.14
C ARG A 182 20.97 -17.98 -10.35
N MET A 183 19.77 -17.42 -10.43
CA MET A 183 19.38 -16.48 -11.48
C MET A 183 19.04 -15.15 -10.81
N THR A 184 19.62 -14.08 -11.34
CA THR A 184 19.35 -12.71 -10.91
C THR A 184 18.80 -11.93 -12.09
N PHE A 185 17.75 -11.16 -11.83
CA PHE A 185 17.13 -10.29 -12.80
C PHE A 185 17.00 -8.88 -12.23
N LYS A 186 17.16 -7.89 -13.11
CA LYS A 186 16.94 -6.47 -12.80
C LYS A 186 15.58 -6.03 -13.32
N SER A 187 14.89 -5.24 -12.52
CA SER A 187 13.62 -4.64 -12.93
C SER A 187 13.82 -3.61 -14.04
N ARG A 188 12.94 -3.63 -15.03
CA ARG A 188 12.71 -2.57 -16.00
C ARG A 188 11.24 -2.18 -15.94
N TRP A 189 10.97 -1.02 -15.37
CA TRP A 189 9.64 -0.42 -15.23
C TRP A 189 9.29 0.41 -16.46
#